data_AF-W1XK18-F1
#
_entry.id   AF-W1XK18-F1
#
_cell.length_a   1.000
_cell.length_b   1.000
_cell.length_c   1.000
_cell.angle_alpha   90.00
_cell.angle_beta   90.00
_cell.angle_gamma   90.00
#
_symmetry.space_group_name_H-M   'P 1'
#
loop_
_entity.id
_entity.type
_entity.pdbx_description
1 polymer ?
#
loop_
_entity_poly.entity_id
_entity_poly.type
_entity_poly.pdbx_seq_one_letter_code
_entity_poly.pdbx_strand_id
1 'polypeptide(L)' 'ALDGLPPVKMHCSVLAEEAIHKAINDYRERNGLEVQPMEEHDHDELHNMVHGE' A
#
# COMPACT_ATOMS: atom_id res chain seq x y z
N ALA A 1 3.09 -16.24 -0.98
CA ALA A 1 2.69 -15.98 -2.37
C ALA A 1 3.62 -14.93 -2.94
N LEU A 2 4.63 -15.35 -3.70
CA LEU A 2 5.86 -14.61 -4.06
C LEU A 2 6.93 -14.73 -2.98
N ASP A 3 8.02 -15.41 -3.32
CA ASP A 3 9.16 -15.80 -2.48
C ASP A 3 10.12 -14.59 -2.23
N GLY A 4 9.54 -13.41 -1.99
CA GLY A 4 10.23 -12.13 -1.93
C GLY A 4 10.45 -11.52 -3.33
N LEU A 5 9.93 -10.30 -3.54
CA LEU A 5 10.27 -9.49 -4.71
C LEU A 5 11.58 -8.74 -4.41
N PRO A 6 12.50 -8.62 -5.38
CA PRO A 6 13.69 -7.79 -5.19
C PRO A 6 13.28 -6.33 -4.88
N PRO A 7 13.98 -5.60 -4.00
CA PRO A 7 13.54 -4.30 -3.45
C PRO A 7 13.07 -3.29 -4.50
N VAL A 8 13.76 -3.22 -5.64
CA VAL A 8 13.40 -2.33 -6.77
C VAL A 8 12.01 -2.60 -7.36
N LYS A 9 11.47 -3.81 -7.21
CA LYS A 9 10.13 -4.21 -7.69
C LYS A 9 9.06 -4.13 -6.61
N MET A 10 9.41 -3.76 -5.37
CA MET A 10 8.45 -3.58 -4.27
C MET A 10 7.59 -2.32 -4.45
N HIS A 11 8.08 -1.30 -5.16
CA HIS A 11 7.28 -0.09 -5.42
C HIS A 11 5.97 -0.40 -6.15
N CYS A 12 6.01 -1.30 -7.15
CA CYS A 12 4.81 -1.73 -7.86
C CYS A 12 3.83 -2.51 -6.96
N SER A 13 4.33 -3.25 -5.96
CA SER A 13 3.46 -3.95 -5.01
C SER A 13 2.82 -3.00 -4.01
N VAL A 14 3.52 -1.97 -3.54
CA VAL A 14 2.95 -0.99 -2.60
C VAL A 14 1.87 -0.14 -3.30
N LEU A 15 2.13 0.33 -4.53
CA LEU A 15 1.12 1.05 -5.31
C LEU A 15 -0.13 0.19 -5.59
N ALA A 16 0.06 -1.11 -5.88
CA ALA A 16 -1.05 -2.03 -6.09
C ALA A 16 -1.85 -2.27 -4.80
N GLU A 17 -1.19 -2.38 -3.66
CA GLU A 17 -1.81 -2.54 -2.36
C GLU A 17 -2.68 -1.32 -1.99
N GLU A 18 -2.14 -0.11 -2.10
CA GLU A 18 -2.89 1.12 -1.85
C GLU A 18 -4.12 1.26 -2.77
N ALA A 19 -3.96 0.92 -4.06
CA ALA A 19 -5.05 1.00 -5.03
C ALA A 19 -6.20 0.03 -4.68
N ILE A 20 -5.87 -1.19 -4.23
CA ILE A 20 -6.88 -2.18 -3.82
C ILE A 20 -7.61 -1.72 -2.56
N HIS A 21 -6.89 -1.21 -1.55
CA HIS A 21 -7.51 -0.69 -0.33
C HIS A 21 -8.47 0.47 -0.62
N LYS A 22 -8.06 1.44 -1.43
CA LYS A 22 -8.91 2.56 -1.87
C LYS A 22 -10.17 2.08 -2.59
N ALA A 23 -10.05 1.11 -3.50
CA ALA A 23 -11.19 0.55 -4.22
C ALA A 23 -12.19 -0.15 -3.30
N ILE A 24 -11.72 -0.88 -2.29
CA ILE A 24 -12.58 -1.53 -1.30
C ILE A 24 -13.32 -0.49 -0.44
N ASN A 25 -12.61 0.55 -0.01
CA ASN A 25 -13.20 1.61 0.81
C ASN A 25 -14.22 2.45 0.03
N ASP A 26 -13.99 2.76 -1.25
CA ASP A 26 -15.01 3.39 -2.13
C ASP A 26 -16.28 2.54 -2.20
N TYR A 27 -16.13 1.22 -2.40
CA TYR A 27 -17.28 0.32 -2.40
C TYR A 27 -18.01 0.34 -1.05
N ARG A 28 -17.30 0.29 0.07
CA ARG A 28 -17.89 0.32 1.41
C ARG A 28 -18.69 1.60 1.64
N GLU A 29 -18.09 2.76 1.37
CA GLU A 29 -18.72 4.06 1.52
C GLU A 29 -20.02 4.15 0.70
N ARG A 30 -19.98 3.72 -0.57
CA ARG A 30 -21.14 3.74 -1.47
C ARG A 30 -22.26 2.79 -1.06
N ASN A 31 -21.96 1.78 -0.24
CA ASN A 31 -22.94 0.83 0.28
C ASN A 31 -23.32 1.10 1.74
N GLY A 32 -22.88 2.21 2.33
CA GLY A 32 -23.15 2.56 3.73
C GLY A 32 -22.48 1.62 4.74
N LEU A 33 -21.41 0.96 4.34
CA LEU A 33 -20.59 0.11 5.20
C LEU A 33 -19.49 0.94 5.86
N GLU A 34 -19.01 0.47 7.01
CA GLU A 34 -17.89 1.11 7.70
C GLU A 34 -16.60 1.03 6.87
N VAL A 35 -15.97 2.18 6.67
CA VAL A 35 -14.70 2.35 5.97
C VAL A 35 -13.57 1.93 6.91
N GLN A 36 -12.63 1.12 6.41
CA GLN A 36 -11.49 0.70 7.22
C GLN A 36 -10.41 1.80 7.21
N PRO A 37 -9.82 2.12 8.38
CA PRO A 37 -8.71 3.05 8.44
C PRO A 37 -7.53 2.48 7.67
N MET A 38 -6.89 3.33 6.87
CA MET A 38 -5.69 2.98 6.11
C MET A 38 -4.51 3.61 6.83
N GLU A 39 -3.51 2.81 7.22
CA GLU A 39 -2.26 3.34 7.77
C GLU A 39 -1.46 3.93 6.62
N GLU A 40 -1.31 5.25 6.64
CA GLU A 40 -0.50 5.98 5.67
C GLU A 40 0.95 5.89 6.12
N HIS A 41 1.72 5.02 5.46
CA HIS A 41 3.16 4.90 5.72
C HIS A 41 3.89 6.00 4.96
N ASP A 42 4.75 6.76 5.66
CA ASP A 42 5.65 7.71 5.03
C ASP A 42 6.62 6.95 4.11
N HIS A 43 6.45 7.13 2.79
CA HIS A 43 7.25 6.45 1.78
C HIS A 43 8.73 6.87 1.83
N ASP A 44 9.03 8.05 2.39
CA ASP A 44 10.40 8.54 2.52
C ASP A 44 11.19 7.73 3.56
N GLU A 45 10.53 7.24 4.62
CA GLU A 45 11.17 6.43 5.65
C GLU A 45 11.52 5.02 5.14
N LEU A 46 10.67 4.43 4.30
CA LEU A 46 10.92 3.15 3.62
C LEU A 46 12.02 3.27 2.56
N HIS A 47 12.05 4.38 1.80
CA HIS A 47 13.09 4.62 0.79
C HIS A 47 14.47 4.71 1.45
N ASN A 48 14.58 5.40 2.58
CA ASN A 48 15.85 5.54 3.32
C ASN A 48 16.35 4.21 3.89
N MET A 49 15.45 3.34 4.36
CA MET A 49 15.83 1.99 4.81
C MET A 49 16.38 1.10 3.68
N VAL A 50 15.90 1.28 2.45
CA VAL A 50 16.34 0.47 1.29
C VAL A 50 17.60 1.04 0.64
N HIS A 51 17.76 2.37 0.61
CA HIS A 51 18.85 3.03 -0.09
C HIS A 51 20.06 3.39 0.77
N GLY A 52 19.94 3.37 2.11
CA GLY A 52 21.09 3.40 3.02
C GLY A 52 22.07 4.54 2.78
N GLU A 53 21.57 5.77 2.63
CA GLU A 53 22.39 6.99 2.69
C GLU A 53 22.40 7.59 4.11
#